data_AF-A2BXL0-F1
#
_entry.id   AF-A2BXL0-F1
#
_cell.length_a   1.000
_cell.length_b   1.000
_cell.length_c   1.000
_cell.angle_alpha   90.00
_cell.angle_beta   90.00
_cell.angle_gamma   90.00
#
_symmetry.space_group_name_H-M   'P 1'
#
loop_
_entity.id
_entity.type
_entity.pdbx_description
1 polymer ?
#
loop_
_entity_poly.entity_id
_entity_poly.type
_entity_poly.pdbx_seq_one_letter_code
_entity_poly.pdbx_strand_id
1 'polypeptide(L)' 'MSKFLRKRIDVATCWATNRISVMDTLEKYEDSYAIAEEFREWILHIGEENENLKNSVLNFPNELKELLDQKINEKLIE' A
#
# COMPACT_ATOMS: atom_id res chain seq x y z
N MET A 1 -13.43 -4.72 9.54
CA MET A 1 -12.11 -4.29 9.01
C MET A 1 -11.11 -4.28 10.15
N SER A 2 -9.99 -5.01 10.06
CA SER A 2 -8.96 -4.94 11.10
C SER A 2 -8.32 -3.55 11.13
N LYS A 3 -7.85 -3.10 12.31
CA LYS A 3 -7.19 -1.80 12.49
C LYS A 3 -5.97 -1.63 11.56
N PHE A 4 -5.28 -2.73 11.27
CA PHE A 4 -4.15 -2.77 10.34
C PHE A 4 -4.56 -2.57 8.89
N LEU A 5 -5.64 -3.22 8.46
CA LEU A 5 -6.15 -3.07 7.09
C LEU A 5 -6.63 -1.63 6.83
N ARG A 6 -7.31 -1.01 7.80
CA ARG A 6 -7.72 0.40 7.68
C ARG A 6 -6.51 1.33 7.52
N LYS A 7 -5.47 1.17 8.35
CA LYS A 7 -4.23 1.96 8.21
C LYS A 7 -3.57 1.78 6.84
N ARG A 8 -3.55 0.56 6.29
CA ARG A 8 -3.01 0.30 4.96
C ARG A 8 -3.80 1.02 3.87
N ILE A 9 -5.14 1.00 3.97
CA ILE A 9 -6.01 1.74 3.06
C ILE A 9 -5.75 3.24 3.15
N ASP A 10 -5.65 3.79 4.37
CA ASP A 10 -5.42 5.22 4.58
C ASP A 10 -4.08 5.67 3.96
N VAL A 11 -3.00 4.90 4.20
CA VAL A 11 -1.67 5.18 3.64
C VAL A 11 -1.67 5.06 2.11
N ALA A 12 -2.26 4.00 1.57
CA ALA A 12 -2.31 3.78 0.12
C ALA A 12 -3.16 4.87 -0.58
N THR A 13 -4.28 5.28 0.03
CA THR A 13 -5.13 6.38 -0.47
C THR A 13 -4.33 7.67 -0.51
N CYS A 14 -3.64 8.03 0.57
CA CYS A 14 -2.82 9.24 0.63
C CYS A 14 -1.70 9.21 -0.43
N TRP A 15 -1.04 8.07 -0.62
CA TRP A 15 -0.02 7.92 -1.65
C TRP A 15 -0.59 8.10 -3.06
N ALA A 16 -1.69 7.41 -3.39
CA ALA A 16 -2.31 7.45 -4.70
C ALA A 16 -2.82 8.86 -5.04
N THR A 17 -3.56 9.50 -4.14
CA THR A 17 -4.11 10.85 -4.39
C THR A 17 -3.02 11.90 -4.57
N ASN A 18 -1.99 11.88 -3.73
CA ASN A 18 -0.85 12.77 -3.88
C ASN A 18 -0.13 12.54 -5.22
N ARG A 19 0.09 11.28 -5.60
CA ARG A 19 0.78 10.95 -6.83
C ARG A 19 -0.01 11.36 -8.08
N ILE A 20 -1.32 11.09 -8.09
CA ILE A 20 -2.25 11.51 -9.15
C ILE A 20 -2.21 13.03 -9.29
N SER A 21 -2.38 13.77 -8.18
CA SER A 21 -2.35 15.24 -8.20
C SER A 21 -1.04 15.81 -8.74
N VAL A 22 0.10 15.20 -8.39
CA VAL A 22 1.41 15.60 -8.94
C VAL A 22 1.49 15.31 -10.45
N MET A 23 0.99 14.17 -10.92
CA MET A 23 0.96 13.85 -12.36
C MET A 23 0.04 14.80 -13.13
N ASP A 24 -1.14 15.12 -12.60
CA ASP A 24 -2.07 16.08 -13.19
C ASP A 24 -1.44 17.48 -13.30
N THR A 25 -0.73 17.91 -12.25
CA THR A 25 -0.01 19.21 -12.24
C THR A 25 1.10 19.25 -13.30
N LEU A 26 1.67 18.11 -13.65
CA LEU A 26 2.67 17.97 -14.71
C LEU A 26 2.05 17.70 -16.09
N GLU A 27 0.73 17.76 -16.22
CA GLU A 27 -0.02 17.44 -17.44
C GLU A 27 0.21 16.01 -17.97
N LYS A 28 0.61 15.10 -17.08
CA LYS A 28 0.84 13.68 -17.38
C LYS A 28 -0.42 12.87 -17.12
N TYR A 29 -1.47 13.16 -17.88
CA TYR A 29 -2.80 12.60 -17.63
C TYR A 29 -2.88 11.08 -17.87
N GLU A 30 -2.10 10.54 -18.82
CA GLU A 30 -2.02 9.09 -19.02
C GLU A 30 -1.42 8.39 -17.80
N ASP A 31 -0.35 8.96 -17.23
CA ASP A 31 0.29 8.42 -16.03
C ASP A 31 -0.64 8.55 -14.81
N SER A 32 -1.35 9.67 -14.66
CA SER A 32 -2.30 9.87 -13.56
C SER A 32 -3.50 8.93 -13.66
N TYR A 33 -4.01 8.70 -14.88
CA TYR A 33 -5.08 7.75 -15.17
C TYR A 33 -4.64 6.30 -14.89
N ALA A 34 -3.44 5.90 -15.32
CA ALA A 34 -2.91 4.57 -15.04
C ALA A 34 -2.84 4.29 -13.53
N ILE A 35 -2.35 5.26 -12.74
CA ILE A 35 -2.29 5.14 -11.28
C ILE A 35 -3.70 5.04 -10.67
N ALA A 36 -4.66 5.82 -11.16
CA ALA A 36 -6.03 5.79 -10.68
C ALA A 36 -6.67 4.40 -10.91
N GLU A 37 -6.46 3.82 -12.09
CA GLU A 37 -6.97 2.49 -12.44
C GLU A 37 -6.29 1.38 -11.64
N GLU A 38 -4.96 1.41 -11.49
CA GLU A 38 -4.24 0.47 -10.63
C GLU A 38 -4.73 0.54 -9.17
N PHE A 39 -4.97 1.74 -8.65
CA PHE A 39 -5.48 1.92 -7.30
C PHE A 39 -6.93 1.42 -7.16
N ARG A 40 -7.78 1.64 -8.17
CA ARG A 40 -9.16 1.13 -8.22
C ARG A 40 -9.16 -0.40 -8.17
N GLU A 41 -8.36 -1.03 -9.02
CA GLU A 41 -8.23 -2.49 -9.06
C GLU A 41 -7.66 -3.04 -7.74
N TRP A 42 -6.67 -2.37 -7.15
CA TRP A 42 -6.12 -2.76 -5.85
C TRP A 42 -7.16 -2.71 -4.72
N ILE A 43 -8.00 -1.66 -4.66
CA ILE A 43 -9.08 -1.57 -3.67
C ILE A 43 -10.12 -2.67 -3.89
N LEU A 44 -10.51 -2.92 -5.14
CA LEU A 44 -11.51 -3.94 -5.46
C LEU A 44 -11.09 -5.33 -5.01
N HIS A 45 -9.82 -5.67 -5.20
CA HIS A 45 -9.26 -6.98 -4.83
C HIS A 45 -8.65 -7.02 -3.42
N ILE A 46 -8.92 -6.01 -2.58
CA ILE A 46 -8.32 -5.94 -1.25
C ILE A 46 -8.84 -7.05 -0.34
N GLY A 47 -7.95 -7.89 0.14
CA GLY A 47 -8.30 -9.02 1.03
C GLY A 47 -8.61 -10.33 0.30
N GLU A 48 -8.55 -10.35 -1.04
CA GLU A 48 -8.49 -11.61 -1.78
C GLU A 48 -7.07 -12.20 -1.67
N GLU A 49 -6.98 -13.51 -1.39
CA GLU A 49 -5.70 -14.23 -1.50
C GLU A 49 -5.37 -14.41 -2.97
N ASN A 50 -4.76 -13.39 -3.55
CA ASN A 50 -4.28 -13.47 -4.91
C ASN A 50 -2.87 -14.08 -4.86
N GLU A 51 -2.75 -15.38 -5.19
CA GLU A 51 -1.47 -16.10 -5.18
C GLU A 51 -0.38 -15.37 -5.99
N ASN A 52 -0.79 -14.65 -7.03
CA ASN A 52 0.09 -13.85 -7.88
C ASN A 52 0.58 -12.56 -7.20
N LEU A 53 -0.15 -12.02 -6.22
CA LEU A 53 0.27 -10.80 -5.49
C LEU A 53 1.48 -11.07 -4.59
N LYS A 54 1.65 -12.30 -4.08
CA LYS A 54 2.80 -12.67 -3.23
C LYS A 54 4.14 -12.37 -3.93
N ASN A 55 4.16 -12.46 -5.26
CA ASN A 55 5.34 -12.17 -6.08
C ASN A 55 5.47 -10.69 -6.48
N SER A 56 4.40 -9.90 -6.32
CA SER A 56 4.33 -8.48 -6.70
C SER A 56 4.53 -7.53 -5.50
N VAL A 57 4.43 -8.04 -4.26
CA VAL A 57 4.84 -7.26 -3.09
C VAL A 57 6.34 -7.01 -3.20
N LEU A 58 6.70 -5.73 -3.36
CA LEU A 58 8.09 -5.28 -3.34
C LEU A 58 8.77 -5.88 -2.10
N ASN A 59 9.88 -6.61 -2.29
CA ASN A 59 10.63 -7.25 -1.21
C ASN A 59 10.84 -6.25 -0.07
N PHE A 60 10.05 -6.36 0.99
CA PHE A 60 10.23 -5.53 2.17
C PHE A 60 11.59 -5.91 2.75
N PRO A 61 12.53 -4.96 2.91
CA PRO A 61 13.88 -5.28 3.38
C PRO A 61 13.81 -6.10 4.67
N ASN A 62 14.49 -7.23 4.68
CA ASN A 62 14.40 -8.18 5.80
C ASN A 62 14.84 -7.53 7.11
N GLU A 63 15.80 -6.59 7.06
CA GLU A 63 16.26 -5.84 8.23
C GLU A 63 15.14 -4.97 8.82
N LEU A 64 14.30 -4.36 7.98
CA LEU A 64 13.14 -3.58 8.44
C LEU A 64 12.04 -4.48 8.98
N LYS A 65 11.94 -5.71 8.49
CA LYS A 65 10.98 -6.72 8.98
C LYS A 65 11.29 -7.14 10.40
N GLU A 66 12.56 -7.46 10.66
CA GLU A 66 13.05 -7.83 11.99
C GLU A 66 12.84 -6.71 13.02
N LEU A 67 13.12 -5.45 12.64
CA LEU A 67 12.86 -4.30 13.49
C LEU A 67 11.37 -4.08 13.76
N LEU A 68 10.50 -4.37 12.80
CA LEU A 68 9.05 -4.28 12.98
C LEU A 68 8.55 -5.36 13.95
N ASP A 69 9.03 -6.58 13.79
CA ASP A 69 8.66 -7.74 14.60
C ASP A 69 9.13 -7.58 16.05
N GLN A 70 10.34 -7.07 16.28
CA GLN A 70 10.84 -6.69 17.61
C GLN A 70 9.93 -5.66 18.29
N LYS A 71 9.57 -4.60 17.56
CA LYS A 71 8.71 -3.53 18.10
C LYS A 71 7.28 -3.99 18.38
N ILE A 72 6.78 -4.99 17.67
CA ILE A 72 5.47 -5.61 17.94
C ILE A 72 5.55 -6.47 19.21
N ASN A 73 6.62 -7.24 19.38
CA ASN A 73 6.83 -8.09 20.56
C ASN A 73 7.02 -7.27 21.84
N GLU A 74 7.78 -6.18 21.81
CA GLU A 74 7.92 -5.27 22.96
C GLU A 74 6.58 -4.72 23.43
N LYS A 75 5.67 -4.45 22.48
CA LYS A 75 4.33 -3.91 22.75
C LYS A 75 3.32 -4.94 23.26
N LEU A 76 3.66 -6.23 23.23
CA LEU A 76 2.85 -7.33 23.78
C LEU A 76 3.26 -7.69 25.21
N ILE A 77 4.38 -7.13 25.70
CA ILE A 77 4.93 -7.37 27.04
C ILE A 77 4.53 -6.26 28.03
N GLU A 78 3.93 -5.17 27.56
CA GLU A 78 3.20 -4.15 28.36
C GLU A 78 1.69 -4.45 28.43
#